data_AF-A0A1V5Z704-F1
#
_entry.id   AF-A0A1V5Z704-F1
#
_cell.length_a   1.000
_cell.length_b   1.000
_cell.length_c   1.000
_cell.angle_alpha   90.00
_cell.angle_beta   90.00
_cell.angle_gamma   90.00
#
_symmetry.space_group_name_H-M   'P 1'
#
loop_
_entity.id
_entity.type
_entity.pdbx_description
1 polymer ?
#
loop_
_entity_poly.entity_id
_entity_poly.type
_entity_poly.pdbx_seq_one_letter_code
_entity_poly.pdbx_strand_id
1 'polypeptide(L)'
;MEQVNRHALPQFCRKIEAELKGSFSDDDELFYQEVAGLINGCFKAYRGPGRYLHHIYPEEVKIFRQTLDQMGHELNRMTDIIRISRERLTHISDMRTFIEEKNALEEENLRSDEDLQKYETRLHELDGELAKAQAELEKILASDIYASYLRLEEDTGQQGRQLEKLHESWESQIRIAIPVWKRSAKAFQEQGRTEDEKKMEELIHLASSPRRDDEKVAGEVSSTAESLFSLFDSGTLQAKNSFEKQLFTSAEEYTKRFNEVFTGLHALSADLDAKMQDLNANPAMEQKNRAAQEIGDVKRKIDDLNREEEKRKERLSSLAERKESVLEDLKKSFSEFAGEETDLVMDGKEQ
;
A
#
# COMPACT_ATOMS: atom_id res chain seq x y z
N MET A 1 49.92 17.76 86.52
CA MET A 1 50.00 16.43 85.86
C MET A 1 48.97 15.42 86.38
N GLU A 2 48.55 15.47 87.65
CA GLU A 2 47.57 14.50 88.22
C GLU A 2 46.15 14.57 87.60
N GLN A 3 45.64 15.75 87.22
CA GLN A 3 44.30 15.89 86.64
C GLN A 3 44.15 15.28 85.24
N VAL A 4 45.21 15.31 84.42
CA VAL A 4 45.21 14.71 83.08
C VAL A 4 45.17 13.18 83.19
N ASN A 5 45.89 12.60 84.15
CA ASN A 5 45.94 11.15 84.37
C ASN A 5 44.63 10.58 84.95
N ARG A 6 43.89 11.34 85.78
CA ARG A 6 42.61 10.88 86.39
C ARG A 6 41.42 10.78 85.44
N HIS A 7 41.40 11.54 84.34
CA HIS A 7 40.23 11.60 83.46
C HIS A 7 40.51 11.24 81.99
N ALA A 8 41.66 11.60 81.42
CA ALA A 8 41.91 11.39 79.98
C ALA A 8 42.21 9.92 79.64
N LEU A 9 43.02 9.23 80.45
CA LEU A 9 43.37 7.83 80.22
C LEU A 9 42.16 6.89 80.34
N PRO A 10 41.32 6.94 81.41
CA PRO A 10 40.13 6.10 81.48
C PRO A 10 39.11 6.40 80.38
N GLN A 11 38.97 7.66 79.96
CA GLN A 11 38.08 8.02 78.85
C GLN A 11 38.60 7.54 77.50
N PHE A 12 39.92 7.61 77.26
CA PHE A 12 40.55 7.07 76.07
C PHE A 12 40.38 5.54 75.99
N CYS A 13 40.73 4.80 77.06
CA CYS A 13 40.58 3.35 77.12
C CYS A 13 39.12 2.92 76.91
N ARG A 14 38.14 3.57 77.57
CA ARG A 14 36.72 3.25 77.37
C ARG A 14 36.26 3.46 75.93
N LYS A 15 36.73 4.51 75.25
CA LYS A 15 36.38 4.75 73.84
C LYS A 15 37.02 3.70 72.93
N ILE A 16 38.30 3.40 73.11
CA ILE A 16 38.99 2.36 72.31
C ILE A 16 38.35 0.99 72.53
N GLU A 17 38.07 0.60 73.77
CA GLU A 17 37.37 -0.65 74.07
C GLU A 17 35.97 -0.72 73.48
N ALA A 18 35.28 0.41 73.33
CA ALA A 18 33.96 0.44 72.70
C ALA A 18 34.08 0.19 71.18
N GLU A 19 35.05 0.81 70.51
CA GLU A 19 35.30 0.60 69.07
C GLU A 19 35.79 -0.83 68.77
N LEU A 20 36.56 -1.44 69.69
CA LEU A 20 37.09 -2.81 69.53
C LEU A 20 36.09 -3.92 69.89
N LYS A 21 34.91 -3.60 70.41
CA LYS A 21 33.90 -4.58 70.88
C LYS A 21 32.97 -5.13 69.78
N GLY A 22 33.29 -4.90 68.51
CA GLY A 22 32.54 -5.41 67.36
C GLY A 22 33.01 -6.80 66.91
N SER A 23 32.09 -7.55 66.29
CA SER A 23 32.42 -8.64 65.37
C SER A 23 32.47 -8.10 63.96
N PHE A 24 33.32 -8.66 63.10
CA PHE A 24 33.35 -8.29 61.68
C PHE A 24 32.54 -9.29 60.85
N SER A 25 31.91 -8.79 59.79
CA SER A 25 31.20 -9.57 58.79
C SER A 25 32.15 -10.46 57.96
N ASP A 26 31.63 -11.58 57.45
CA ASP A 26 32.31 -12.44 56.47
C ASP A 26 32.12 -11.94 55.01
N ASP A 27 31.28 -10.93 54.80
CA ASP A 27 31.13 -10.25 53.50
C ASP A 27 32.21 -9.17 53.33
N ASP A 28 32.97 -9.23 52.24
CA ASP A 28 34.14 -8.37 52.00
C ASP A 28 33.83 -6.87 52.01
N GLU A 29 32.65 -6.45 51.51
CA GLU A 29 32.28 -5.03 51.46
C GLU A 29 31.81 -4.53 52.83
N LEU A 30 31.02 -5.34 53.54
CA LEU A 30 30.59 -5.04 54.90
C LEU A 30 31.79 -5.03 55.87
N PHE A 31 32.69 -6.01 55.73
CA PHE A 31 33.95 -6.08 56.48
C PHE A 31 34.78 -4.80 56.29
N TYR A 32 34.97 -4.35 55.05
CA TYR A 32 35.68 -3.10 54.77
C TYR A 32 35.02 -1.87 55.43
N GLN A 33 33.69 -1.77 55.38
CA GLN A 33 32.96 -0.66 56.00
C GLN A 33 33.11 -0.66 57.54
N GLU A 34 33.05 -1.83 58.16
CA GLU A 34 33.18 -2.01 59.60
C GLU A 34 34.61 -1.69 60.08
N VAL A 35 35.64 -2.16 59.36
CA VAL A 35 37.05 -1.83 59.65
C VAL A 35 37.34 -0.35 59.45
N ALA A 36 36.81 0.27 58.38
CA ALA A 36 36.90 1.72 58.17
C ALA A 36 36.21 2.52 59.31
N GLY A 37 35.06 2.03 59.78
CA GLY A 37 34.34 2.58 60.92
C GLY A 37 35.17 2.54 62.20
N LEU A 38 35.74 1.38 62.53
CA LEU A 38 36.60 1.15 63.69
C LEU A 38 37.85 2.04 63.66
N ILE A 39 38.56 2.10 62.53
CA ILE A 39 39.77 2.92 62.39
C ILE A 39 39.41 4.40 62.60
N ASN A 40 38.30 4.87 62.02
CA ASN A 40 37.81 6.23 62.21
C ASN A 40 37.42 6.52 63.67
N GLY A 41 36.77 5.56 64.36
CA GLY A 41 36.45 5.64 65.78
C GLY A 41 37.71 5.77 66.65
N CYS A 42 38.72 4.94 66.38
CA CYS A 42 40.02 5.00 67.04
C CYS A 42 40.77 6.31 66.78
N PHE A 43 40.76 6.84 65.56
CA PHE A 43 41.32 8.16 65.25
C PHE A 43 40.60 9.29 65.99
N LYS A 44 39.26 9.23 66.13
CA LYS A 44 38.48 10.21 66.90
C LYS A 44 38.81 10.14 68.40
N ALA A 45 38.95 8.93 68.95
CA ALA A 45 39.37 8.72 70.33
C ALA A 45 40.80 9.24 70.58
N TYR A 46 41.71 9.04 69.63
CA TYR A 46 43.08 9.56 69.67
C TYR A 46 43.15 11.09 69.62
N ARG A 47 42.46 11.72 68.64
CA ARG A 47 42.46 13.19 68.47
C ARG A 47 41.74 13.93 69.61
N GLY A 48 40.79 13.27 70.28
CA GLY A 48 40.06 13.80 71.43
C GLY A 48 40.79 13.54 72.75
N PRO A 49 40.32 12.59 73.60
CA PRO A 49 40.91 12.33 74.91
C PRO A 49 42.37 11.85 74.85
N GLY A 50 42.79 11.17 73.77
CA GLY A 50 44.16 10.68 73.60
C GLY A 50 45.22 11.78 73.42
N ARG A 51 44.83 13.00 72.99
CA ARG A 51 45.76 14.11 72.73
C ARG A 51 46.61 14.48 73.95
N TYR A 52 46.05 14.33 75.14
CA TYR A 52 46.73 14.70 76.40
C TYR A 52 47.66 13.59 76.93
N LEU A 53 47.60 12.38 76.37
CA LEU A 53 48.43 11.24 76.80
C LEU A 53 49.85 11.29 76.22
N HIS A 54 50.06 12.06 75.14
CA HIS A 54 51.35 12.14 74.46
C HIS A 54 52.52 12.62 75.34
N HIS A 55 52.24 13.48 76.33
CA HIS A 55 53.26 14.01 77.24
C HIS A 55 53.54 13.10 78.44
N ILE A 56 52.67 12.11 78.71
CA ILE A 56 52.71 11.27 79.92
C ILE A 56 53.14 9.84 79.57
N TYR A 57 52.68 9.33 78.43
CA TYR A 57 52.98 7.97 77.92
C TYR A 57 53.50 8.05 76.48
N PRO A 58 54.68 8.66 76.25
CA PRO A 58 55.16 8.97 74.91
C PRO A 58 55.43 7.72 74.06
N GLU A 59 55.94 6.64 74.65
CA GLU A 59 56.26 5.42 73.91
C GLU A 59 55.01 4.60 73.57
N GLU A 60 54.05 4.49 74.50
CA GLU A 60 52.79 3.78 74.28
C GLU A 60 51.93 4.49 73.25
N VAL A 61 51.88 5.83 73.30
CA VAL A 61 51.19 6.66 72.30
C VAL A 61 51.84 6.54 70.93
N LYS A 62 53.18 6.45 70.87
CA LYS A 62 53.92 6.25 69.62
C LYS A 62 53.58 4.89 68.99
N ILE A 63 53.57 3.81 69.78
CA ILE A 63 53.16 2.47 69.32
C ILE A 63 51.71 2.50 68.81
N PHE A 64 50.79 3.06 69.60
CA PHE A 64 49.38 3.15 69.22
C PHE A 64 49.18 3.92 67.91
N ARG A 65 49.89 5.04 67.72
CA ARG A 65 49.87 5.80 66.47
C ARG A 65 50.42 4.98 65.30
N GLN A 66 51.55 4.30 65.48
CA GLN A 66 52.13 3.43 64.44
C GLN A 66 51.18 2.31 64.02
N THR A 67 50.48 1.69 64.98
CA THR A 67 49.47 0.67 64.70
C THR A 67 48.29 1.25 63.91
N LEU A 68 47.78 2.43 64.29
CA LEU A 68 46.70 3.09 63.54
C LEU A 68 47.13 3.49 62.13
N ASP A 69 48.35 3.98 61.96
CA ASP A 69 48.90 4.35 60.65
C ASP A 69 49.04 3.09 59.76
N GLN A 70 49.52 1.96 60.30
CA GLN A 70 49.58 0.67 59.58
C GLN A 70 48.18 0.17 59.17
N MET A 71 47.21 0.21 60.09
CA MET A 71 45.81 -0.15 59.79
C MET A 71 45.23 0.75 58.69
N GLY A 72 45.54 2.06 58.72
CA GLY A 72 45.14 3.00 57.66
C GLY A 72 45.78 2.69 56.30
N HIS A 73 47.04 2.26 56.26
CA HIS A 73 47.70 1.84 55.02
C HIS A 73 47.09 0.57 54.44
N GLU A 74 46.80 -0.44 55.27
CA GLU A 74 46.12 -1.65 54.80
C GLU A 74 44.68 -1.37 54.37
N LEU A 75 43.96 -0.47 55.06
CA LEU A 75 42.63 -0.03 54.63
C LEU A 75 42.69 0.61 53.23
N ASN A 76 43.64 1.51 52.99
CA ASN A 76 43.83 2.11 51.65
C ASN A 76 44.13 1.07 50.58
N ARG A 77 44.94 0.06 50.91
CA ARG A 77 45.21 -1.07 50.00
C ARG A 77 43.94 -1.87 49.69
N MET A 78 43.10 -2.12 50.69
CA MET A 78 41.79 -2.77 50.48
C MET A 78 40.87 -1.91 49.61
N THR A 79 40.86 -0.59 49.79
CA THR A 79 40.08 0.34 48.96
C THR A 79 40.40 0.18 47.48
N ASP A 80 41.69 0.12 47.13
CA ASP A 80 42.12 -0.05 45.75
C ASP A 80 41.72 -1.41 45.18
N ILE A 81 41.84 -2.48 45.97
CA ILE A 81 41.44 -3.84 45.56
C ILE A 81 39.93 -3.91 45.34
N ILE A 82 39.11 -3.36 46.23
CA ILE A 82 37.65 -3.34 46.11
C ILE A 82 37.23 -2.52 44.88
N ARG A 83 37.87 -1.38 44.63
CA ARG A 83 37.62 -0.57 43.42
C ARG A 83 37.88 -1.38 42.15
N ILE A 84 39.04 -2.02 42.05
CA ILE A 84 39.39 -2.87 40.89
C ILE A 84 38.42 -4.04 40.74
N SER A 85 38.04 -4.68 41.85
CA SER A 85 37.07 -5.78 41.84
C SER A 85 35.71 -5.34 41.29
N ARG A 86 35.20 -4.19 41.73
CA ARG A 86 33.95 -3.60 41.23
C ARG A 86 34.02 -3.28 39.74
N GLU A 87 35.10 -2.63 39.30
CA GLU A 87 35.34 -2.33 37.88
C GLU A 87 35.34 -3.61 37.03
N ARG A 88 36.04 -4.65 37.48
CA ARG A 88 36.05 -5.96 36.82
C ARG A 88 34.68 -6.63 36.76
N LEU A 89 33.90 -6.57 37.84
CA LEU A 89 32.55 -7.12 37.87
C LEU A 89 31.60 -6.37 36.91
N THR A 90 31.73 -5.05 36.79
CA THR A 90 31.00 -4.26 35.79
C THR A 90 31.36 -4.69 34.38
N HIS A 91 32.65 -4.79 34.03
CA HIS A 91 33.08 -5.27 32.71
C HIS A 91 32.52 -6.67 32.39
N ILE A 92 32.54 -7.59 33.36
CA ILE A 92 31.96 -8.94 33.18
C ILE A 92 30.45 -8.87 32.92
N SER A 93 29.73 -7.98 33.61
CA SER A 93 28.30 -7.76 33.40
C SER A 93 28.01 -7.22 31.99
N ASP A 94 28.80 -6.26 31.53
CA ASP A 94 28.65 -5.66 30.19
C ASP A 94 28.94 -6.70 29.09
N MET A 95 30.03 -7.46 29.24
CA MET A 95 30.36 -8.57 28.33
C MET A 95 29.24 -9.61 28.23
N ARG A 96 28.60 -9.97 29.35
CA ARG A 96 27.45 -10.88 29.35
C ARG A 96 26.28 -10.30 28.57
N THR A 97 26.00 -9.01 28.74
CA THR A 97 24.92 -8.31 28.02
C THR A 97 25.16 -8.34 26.51
N PHE A 98 26.39 -8.07 26.07
CA PHE A 98 26.75 -8.16 24.65
C PHE A 98 26.65 -9.58 24.09
N ILE A 99 27.04 -10.60 24.85
CA ILE A 99 26.87 -12.01 24.44
C ILE A 99 25.40 -12.38 24.29
N GLU A 100 24.55 -11.95 25.23
CA GLU A 100 23.09 -12.17 25.15
C GLU A 100 22.49 -11.48 23.92
N GLU A 101 22.86 -10.22 23.65
CA GLU A 101 22.42 -9.50 22.45
C GLU A 101 22.88 -10.20 21.17
N LYS A 102 24.15 -10.62 21.10
CA LYS A 102 24.71 -11.36 19.96
C LYS A 102 23.96 -12.67 19.70
N ASN A 103 23.63 -13.42 20.75
CA ASN A 103 22.87 -14.66 20.62
C ASN A 103 21.42 -14.41 20.14
N ALA A 104 20.78 -13.35 20.64
CA ALA A 104 19.44 -12.96 20.18
C ALA A 104 19.44 -12.58 18.69
N LEU A 105 20.46 -11.84 18.22
CA LEU A 105 20.62 -11.50 16.81
C LEU A 105 20.86 -12.73 15.92
N GLU A 106 21.61 -13.72 16.41
CA GLU A 106 21.83 -14.98 15.70
C GLU A 106 20.54 -15.82 15.58
N GLU A 107 19.74 -15.86 16.64
CA GLU A 107 18.44 -16.53 16.63
C GLU A 107 17.46 -15.85 15.66
N GLU A 108 17.42 -14.52 15.64
CA GLU A 108 16.60 -13.77 14.68
C GLU A 108 17.02 -14.02 13.22
N ASN A 109 18.33 -14.11 12.97
CA ASN A 109 18.86 -14.43 11.63
C ASN A 109 18.45 -15.84 11.18
N LEU A 110 18.54 -16.84 12.08
CA LEU A 110 18.11 -18.22 11.80
C LEU A 110 16.62 -18.30 11.45
N ARG A 111 15.76 -17.58 12.17
CA ARG A 111 14.32 -17.53 11.86
C ARG A 111 14.04 -16.91 10.50
N SER A 112 14.92 -16.02 10.02
CA SER A 112 14.76 -15.38 8.72
C SER A 112 14.91 -16.34 7.55
N ASP A 113 15.69 -17.42 7.70
CA ASP A 113 15.83 -18.46 6.67
C ASP A 113 14.51 -19.23 6.48
N GLU A 114 13.80 -19.52 7.57
CA GLU A 114 12.46 -20.13 7.50
C GLU A 114 11.45 -19.21 6.80
N ASP A 115 11.54 -17.90 7.06
CA ASP A 115 10.67 -16.91 6.41
C ASP A 115 11.00 -16.75 4.92
N LEU A 116 12.28 -16.85 4.54
CA LEU A 116 12.69 -16.90 3.13
C LEU A 116 12.08 -18.12 2.41
N GLN A 117 12.12 -19.30 3.02
CA GLN A 117 11.51 -20.49 2.44
C GLN A 117 9.99 -20.35 2.25
N LYS A 118 9.30 -19.75 3.23
CA LYS A 118 7.86 -19.44 3.13
C LYS A 118 7.60 -18.45 1.98
N TYR A 119 8.41 -17.40 1.87
CA TYR A 119 8.33 -16.44 0.78
C TYR A 119 8.51 -17.11 -0.58
N GLU A 120 9.57 -17.90 -0.77
CA GLU A 120 9.86 -18.58 -2.03
C GLU A 120 8.74 -19.54 -2.43
N THR A 121 8.23 -20.30 -1.46
CA THR A 121 7.08 -21.20 -1.68
C THR A 121 5.86 -20.42 -2.12
N ARG A 122 5.56 -19.31 -1.43
CA ARG A 122 4.39 -18.49 -1.74
C ARG A 122 4.51 -17.79 -3.08
N LEU A 123 5.69 -17.32 -3.44
CA LEU A 123 5.97 -16.73 -4.75
C LEU A 123 5.76 -17.77 -5.85
N HIS A 124 6.28 -18.98 -5.68
CA HIS A 124 6.11 -20.07 -6.64
C HIS A 124 4.62 -20.45 -6.84
N GLU A 125 3.83 -20.48 -5.76
CA GLU A 125 2.38 -20.69 -5.83
C GLU A 125 1.69 -19.59 -6.65
N LEU A 126 2.00 -18.32 -6.36
CA LEU A 126 1.41 -17.18 -7.07
C LEU A 126 1.83 -17.12 -8.53
N ASP A 127 3.07 -17.46 -8.87
CA ASP A 127 3.52 -17.58 -10.26
C ASP A 127 2.77 -18.71 -10.98
N GLY A 128 2.51 -19.82 -10.30
CA GLY A 128 1.68 -20.91 -10.81
C GLY A 128 0.22 -20.50 -11.03
N GLU A 129 -0.36 -19.73 -10.11
CA GLU A 129 -1.70 -19.13 -10.26
C GLU A 129 -1.74 -18.14 -11.45
N LEU A 130 -0.73 -17.28 -11.59
CA LEU A 130 -0.61 -16.31 -12.66
C LEU A 130 -0.53 -17.00 -14.03
N ALA A 131 0.33 -18.02 -14.15
CA ALA A 131 0.50 -18.78 -15.39
C ALA A 131 -0.81 -19.50 -15.79
N LYS A 132 -1.55 -20.05 -14.83
CA LYS A 132 -2.87 -20.67 -15.07
C LYS A 132 -3.88 -19.64 -15.57
N ALA A 133 -4.00 -18.49 -14.90
CA ALA A 133 -4.93 -17.44 -15.30
C ALA A 133 -4.59 -16.85 -16.68
N GLN A 134 -3.30 -16.70 -17.00
CA GLN A 134 -2.84 -16.29 -18.33
C GLN A 134 -3.20 -17.33 -19.40
N ALA A 135 -2.96 -18.61 -19.14
CA ALA A 135 -3.33 -19.68 -20.07
C ALA A 135 -4.85 -19.77 -20.28
N GLU A 136 -5.65 -19.51 -19.25
CA GLU A 136 -7.11 -19.43 -19.36
C GLU A 136 -7.54 -18.25 -20.24
N LEU A 137 -6.95 -17.06 -20.05
CA LEU A 137 -7.20 -15.91 -20.91
C LEU A 137 -6.83 -16.21 -22.37
N GLU A 138 -5.67 -16.81 -22.62
CA GLU A 138 -5.26 -17.20 -23.97
C GLU A 138 -6.25 -18.20 -24.59
N LYS A 139 -6.70 -19.18 -23.82
CA LYS A 139 -7.73 -20.14 -24.26
C LYS A 139 -9.05 -19.45 -24.61
N ILE A 140 -9.48 -18.46 -23.83
CA ILE A 140 -10.68 -17.67 -24.13
C ILE A 140 -10.48 -16.89 -25.43
N LEU A 141 -9.35 -16.20 -25.59
CA LEU A 141 -9.05 -15.40 -26.79
C LEU A 141 -8.92 -16.25 -28.06
N ALA A 142 -8.42 -17.48 -27.94
CA ALA A 142 -8.33 -18.45 -29.03
C ALA A 142 -9.62 -19.23 -29.27
N SER A 143 -10.65 -19.06 -28.44
CA SER A 143 -11.89 -19.83 -28.55
C SER A 143 -12.76 -19.34 -29.72
N ASP A 144 -13.51 -20.28 -30.31
CA ASP A 144 -14.52 -19.96 -31.32
C ASP A 144 -15.63 -19.03 -30.78
N ILE A 145 -15.87 -19.06 -29.46
CA ILE A 145 -16.85 -18.19 -28.80
C ILE A 145 -16.38 -16.74 -28.81
N TYR A 146 -15.09 -16.48 -28.56
CA TYR A 146 -14.55 -15.13 -28.64
C TYR A 146 -14.43 -14.65 -30.10
N ALA A 147 -14.06 -15.54 -31.01
CA ALA A 147 -14.05 -15.24 -32.43
C ALA A 147 -15.45 -14.90 -32.97
N SER A 148 -16.48 -15.61 -32.53
CA SER A 148 -17.87 -15.30 -32.90
C SER A 148 -18.37 -14.00 -32.29
N TYR A 149 -17.97 -13.69 -31.05
CA TYR A 149 -18.21 -12.40 -30.42
C TYR A 149 -17.63 -11.24 -31.25
N LEU A 150 -16.37 -11.33 -31.66
CA LEU A 150 -15.72 -10.28 -32.47
C LEU A 150 -16.41 -10.07 -33.82
N ARG A 151 -16.84 -11.15 -34.47
CA ARG A 151 -17.62 -11.05 -35.72
C ARG A 151 -18.97 -10.39 -35.49
N LEU A 152 -19.67 -10.75 -34.42
CA LEU A 152 -20.94 -10.14 -34.07
C LEU A 152 -20.76 -8.64 -33.79
N GLU A 153 -19.73 -8.26 -33.04
CA GLU A 153 -19.39 -6.85 -32.77
C GLU A 153 -19.10 -6.06 -34.05
N GLU A 154 -18.31 -6.64 -34.96
CA GLU A 154 -18.02 -6.03 -36.26
C GLU A 154 -19.30 -5.86 -37.10
N ASP A 155 -20.12 -6.90 -37.20
CA ASP A 155 -21.38 -6.90 -37.95
C ASP A 155 -22.37 -5.87 -37.39
N THR A 156 -22.53 -5.82 -36.07
CA THR A 156 -23.34 -4.80 -35.37
C THR A 156 -22.83 -3.40 -35.70
N GLY A 157 -21.51 -3.19 -35.68
CA GLY A 157 -20.90 -1.91 -36.06
C GLY A 157 -21.13 -1.54 -37.53
N GLN A 158 -21.08 -2.51 -38.45
CA GLN A 158 -21.39 -2.28 -39.86
C GLN A 158 -22.85 -1.91 -40.09
N GLN A 159 -23.78 -2.60 -39.42
CA GLN A 159 -25.21 -2.31 -39.53
C GLN A 159 -25.59 -0.97 -38.90
N GLY A 160 -24.99 -0.59 -37.77
CA GLY A 160 -25.17 0.75 -37.20
C GLY A 160 -24.84 1.85 -38.20
N ARG A 161 -23.73 1.70 -38.94
CA ARG A 161 -23.36 2.64 -40.02
C ARG A 161 -24.33 2.61 -41.21
N GLN A 162 -24.93 1.47 -41.52
CA GLN A 162 -25.95 1.38 -42.58
C GLN A 162 -27.26 2.05 -42.16
N LEU A 163 -27.67 1.87 -40.90
CA LEU A 163 -28.85 2.51 -40.32
C LEU A 163 -28.72 4.03 -40.35
N GLU A 164 -27.55 4.56 -39.96
CA GLU A 164 -27.26 6.01 -40.01
C GLU A 164 -27.39 6.58 -41.43
N LYS A 165 -26.83 5.88 -42.43
CA LYS A 165 -26.96 6.29 -43.85
C LYS A 165 -28.40 6.28 -44.34
N LEU A 166 -29.20 5.29 -43.96
CA LEU A 166 -30.62 5.27 -44.32
C LEU A 166 -31.39 6.38 -43.63
N HIS A 167 -31.04 6.71 -42.39
CA HIS A 167 -31.65 7.81 -41.66
C HIS A 167 -31.33 9.16 -42.31
N GLU A 168 -30.08 9.38 -42.73
CA GLU A 168 -29.69 10.55 -43.53
C GLU A 168 -30.45 10.63 -44.86
N SER A 169 -30.63 9.49 -45.54
CA SER A 169 -31.41 9.40 -46.77
C SER A 169 -32.87 9.79 -46.55
N TRP A 170 -33.50 9.26 -45.51
CA TRP A 170 -34.87 9.59 -45.11
C TRP A 170 -35.03 11.09 -44.81
N GLU A 171 -34.16 11.66 -43.98
CA GLU A 171 -34.15 13.09 -43.67
C GLU A 171 -33.95 13.96 -44.92
N SER A 172 -33.07 13.53 -45.82
CA SER A 172 -32.86 14.22 -47.09
C SER A 172 -34.12 14.22 -47.96
N GLN A 173 -34.82 13.08 -48.08
CA GLN A 173 -36.07 12.98 -48.83
C GLN A 173 -37.15 13.89 -48.23
N ILE A 174 -37.33 13.90 -46.90
CA ILE A 174 -38.27 14.78 -46.20
C ILE A 174 -37.93 16.25 -46.45
N ARG A 175 -36.67 16.65 -46.31
CA ARG A 175 -36.22 18.03 -46.53
C ARG A 175 -36.49 18.51 -47.96
N ILE A 176 -36.33 17.63 -48.95
CA ILE A 176 -36.63 17.93 -50.36
C ILE A 176 -38.14 18.01 -50.59
N ALA A 177 -38.93 17.17 -49.91
CA ALA A 177 -40.36 17.05 -50.13
C ALA A 177 -41.19 18.18 -49.49
N ILE A 178 -40.82 18.67 -48.30
CA ILE A 178 -41.57 19.72 -47.57
C ILE A 178 -41.90 20.97 -48.43
N PRO A 179 -40.95 21.59 -49.18
CA PRO A 179 -41.27 22.74 -50.02
C PRO A 179 -42.24 22.42 -51.17
N VAL A 180 -42.24 21.19 -51.66
CA VAL A 180 -43.18 20.73 -52.70
C VAL A 180 -44.56 20.54 -52.09
N TRP A 181 -44.65 19.90 -50.92
CA TRP A 181 -45.90 19.73 -50.17
C TRP A 181 -46.55 21.08 -49.82
N LYS A 182 -45.77 22.06 -49.38
CA LYS A 182 -46.28 23.43 -49.11
C LYS A 182 -46.85 24.09 -50.36
N ARG A 183 -46.25 23.86 -51.53
CA ARG A 183 -46.75 24.38 -52.81
C ARG A 183 -48.01 23.64 -53.27
N SER A 184 -48.09 22.32 -53.09
CA SER A 184 -49.29 21.56 -53.43
C SER A 184 -50.47 21.91 -52.52
N ALA A 185 -50.26 22.11 -51.21
CA ALA A 185 -51.31 22.57 -50.30
C ALA A 185 -51.93 23.89 -50.78
N LYS A 186 -51.09 24.87 -51.15
CA LYS A 186 -51.54 26.14 -51.73
C LYS A 186 -52.29 25.95 -53.05
N ALA A 187 -51.81 25.07 -53.93
CA ALA A 187 -52.49 24.79 -55.20
C ALA A 187 -53.87 24.11 -55.00
N PHE A 188 -54.00 23.21 -54.02
CA PHE A 188 -55.30 22.62 -53.66
C PHE A 188 -56.27 23.67 -53.11
N GLN A 189 -55.78 24.59 -52.29
CA GLN A 189 -56.56 25.72 -51.79
C GLN A 189 -57.10 26.59 -52.94
N GLU A 190 -56.26 26.96 -53.89
CA GLU A 190 -56.64 27.76 -55.07
C GLU A 190 -57.65 27.03 -55.99
N GLN A 191 -57.62 25.68 -56.02
CA GLN A 191 -58.57 24.84 -56.75
C GLN A 191 -59.83 24.48 -55.96
N GLY A 192 -59.95 24.90 -54.69
CA GLY A 192 -61.09 24.57 -53.82
C GLY A 192 -61.14 23.11 -53.33
N ARG A 193 -60.03 22.35 -53.45
CA ARG A 193 -59.91 20.95 -53.02
C ARG A 193 -59.58 20.85 -51.53
N THR A 194 -60.54 21.23 -50.69
CA THR A 194 -60.37 21.36 -49.23
C THR A 194 -59.96 20.08 -48.49
N GLU A 195 -60.30 18.89 -49.00
CA GLU A 195 -59.89 17.62 -48.39
C GLU A 195 -58.41 17.31 -48.65
N ASP A 196 -57.93 17.51 -49.88
CA ASP A 196 -56.53 17.29 -50.25
C ASP A 196 -55.59 18.34 -49.64
N GLU A 197 -56.07 19.59 -49.51
CA GLU A 197 -55.38 20.65 -48.77
C GLU A 197 -55.10 20.22 -47.32
N LYS A 198 -56.13 19.75 -46.61
CA LYS A 198 -56.00 19.31 -45.21
C LYS A 198 -55.04 18.13 -45.05
N LYS A 199 -55.15 17.11 -45.90
CA LYS A 199 -54.25 15.94 -45.87
C LYS A 199 -52.80 16.35 -46.13
N MET A 200 -52.57 17.28 -47.06
CA MET A 200 -51.23 17.80 -47.34
C MET A 200 -50.68 18.65 -46.18
N GLU A 201 -51.50 19.48 -45.54
CA GLU A 201 -51.11 20.25 -44.35
C GLU A 201 -50.78 19.33 -43.16
N GLU A 202 -51.54 18.25 -42.97
CA GLU A 202 -51.27 17.22 -41.97
C GLU A 202 -49.94 16.51 -42.23
N LEU A 203 -49.68 16.10 -43.47
CA LEU A 203 -48.38 15.53 -43.87
C LEU A 203 -47.21 16.48 -43.58
N ILE A 204 -47.35 17.78 -43.92
CA ILE A 204 -46.32 18.79 -43.63
C ILE A 204 -46.10 18.93 -42.12
N HIS A 205 -47.18 18.97 -41.34
CA HIS A 205 -47.12 19.09 -39.89
C HIS A 205 -46.41 17.89 -39.26
N LEU A 206 -46.80 16.67 -39.64
CA LEU A 206 -46.16 15.43 -39.19
C LEU A 206 -44.68 15.44 -39.54
N ALA A 207 -44.34 15.75 -40.79
CA ALA A 207 -42.98 15.71 -41.28
C ALA A 207 -42.05 16.81 -40.73
N SER A 208 -42.61 17.93 -40.27
CA SER A 208 -41.86 19.03 -39.68
C SER A 208 -41.70 18.91 -38.15
N SER A 209 -42.29 17.88 -37.54
CA SER A 209 -42.21 17.65 -36.09
C SER A 209 -40.80 17.25 -35.65
N PRO A 210 -40.24 17.82 -34.56
CA PRO A 210 -38.98 17.38 -33.95
C PRO A 210 -39.03 15.95 -33.40
N ARG A 211 -40.24 15.41 -33.15
CA ARG A 211 -40.50 14.02 -32.76
C ARG A 211 -41.44 13.42 -33.80
N ARG A 212 -40.95 13.33 -35.04
CA ARG A 212 -41.70 12.78 -36.17
C ARG A 212 -41.98 11.31 -35.93
N ASP A 213 -43.18 10.89 -36.30
CA ASP A 213 -43.57 9.50 -36.39
C ASP A 213 -43.40 9.07 -37.85
N ASP A 214 -42.27 8.42 -38.14
CA ASP A 214 -41.87 8.06 -39.50
C ASP A 214 -42.86 7.11 -40.18
N GLU A 215 -43.53 6.26 -39.40
CA GLU A 215 -44.55 5.34 -39.90
C GLU A 215 -45.79 6.11 -40.37
N LYS A 216 -46.26 7.05 -39.55
CA LYS A 216 -47.38 7.92 -39.95
C LYS A 216 -47.04 8.77 -41.17
N VAL A 217 -45.80 9.26 -41.26
CA VAL A 217 -45.37 10.06 -42.41
C VAL A 217 -45.29 9.21 -43.68
N ALA A 218 -44.77 7.99 -43.62
CA ALA A 218 -44.79 7.06 -44.77
C ALA A 218 -46.24 6.73 -45.22
N GLY A 219 -47.15 6.56 -44.25
CA GLY A 219 -48.58 6.37 -44.49
C GLY A 219 -49.22 7.56 -45.23
N GLU A 220 -49.00 8.78 -44.74
CA GLU A 220 -49.56 10.00 -45.36
C GLU A 220 -48.89 10.36 -46.70
N VAL A 221 -47.62 10.03 -46.88
CA VAL A 221 -46.94 10.11 -48.18
C VAL A 221 -47.65 9.22 -49.21
N SER A 222 -48.08 8.02 -48.80
CA SER A 222 -48.80 7.09 -49.66
C SER A 222 -50.23 7.55 -49.95
N SER A 223 -50.94 8.08 -48.93
CA SER A 223 -52.33 8.54 -49.05
C SER A 223 -52.49 9.77 -49.95
N THR A 224 -51.50 10.66 -49.98
CA THR A 224 -51.55 11.95 -50.70
C THR A 224 -50.95 11.91 -52.10
N ALA A 225 -50.30 10.81 -52.48
CA ALA A 225 -49.53 10.72 -53.72
C ALA A 225 -50.37 10.95 -54.98
N GLU A 226 -51.52 10.28 -55.14
CA GLU A 226 -52.36 10.44 -56.33
C GLU A 226 -52.84 11.88 -56.51
N SER A 227 -53.34 12.50 -55.43
CA SER A 227 -53.76 13.90 -55.44
C SER A 227 -52.60 14.83 -55.77
N LEU A 228 -51.40 14.61 -55.21
CA LEU A 228 -50.22 15.41 -55.49
C LEU A 228 -49.82 15.32 -56.97
N PHE A 229 -49.77 14.12 -57.55
CA PHE A 229 -49.36 13.94 -58.94
C PHE A 229 -50.40 14.45 -59.94
N SER A 230 -51.68 14.51 -59.59
CA SER A 230 -52.69 15.22 -60.41
C SER A 230 -52.36 16.71 -60.64
N LEU A 231 -51.65 17.35 -59.70
CA LEU A 231 -51.18 18.73 -59.86
C LEU A 231 -49.95 18.83 -60.78
N PHE A 232 -49.10 17.82 -60.80
CA PHE A 232 -47.98 17.72 -61.75
C PHE A 232 -48.48 17.48 -63.18
N ASP A 233 -49.44 16.56 -63.35
CA ASP A 233 -50.00 16.22 -64.66
C ASP A 233 -50.79 17.38 -65.29
N SER A 234 -51.50 18.17 -64.47
CA SER A 234 -52.19 19.39 -64.92
C SER A 234 -51.26 20.57 -65.17
N GLY A 235 -49.96 20.45 -64.86
CA GLY A 235 -48.98 21.52 -64.99
C GLY A 235 -49.09 22.63 -63.93
N THR A 236 -50.00 22.48 -62.96
CA THR A 236 -50.20 23.43 -61.84
C THR A 236 -48.98 23.43 -60.91
N LEU A 237 -48.33 22.27 -60.75
CA LEU A 237 -47.13 22.10 -59.94
C LEU A 237 -45.96 21.66 -60.83
N GLN A 238 -44.78 22.25 -60.58
CA GLN A 238 -43.55 21.90 -61.31
C GLN A 238 -42.36 21.76 -60.34
N ALA A 239 -41.56 20.72 -60.57
CA ALA A 239 -40.31 20.48 -59.85
C ALA A 239 -39.23 21.47 -60.33
N LYS A 240 -38.66 22.23 -59.38
CA LYS A 240 -37.79 23.38 -59.67
C LYS A 240 -36.32 23.00 -59.76
N ASN A 241 -35.86 22.04 -58.96
CA ASN A 241 -34.46 21.63 -58.89
C ASN A 241 -34.29 20.14 -59.27
N SER A 242 -33.05 19.71 -59.47
CA SER A 242 -32.73 18.33 -59.86
C SER A 242 -33.18 17.29 -58.83
N PHE A 243 -33.09 17.62 -57.53
CA PHE A 243 -33.48 16.73 -56.44
C PHE A 243 -35.00 16.52 -56.38
N GLU A 244 -35.80 17.58 -56.55
CA GLU A 244 -37.25 17.49 -56.67
C GLU A 244 -37.64 16.67 -57.91
N LYS A 245 -36.99 16.89 -59.07
CA LYS A 245 -37.26 16.13 -60.29
C LYS A 245 -36.98 14.64 -60.12
N GLN A 246 -35.95 14.30 -59.34
CA GLN A 246 -35.61 12.92 -59.02
C GLN A 246 -36.58 12.29 -58.02
N LEU A 247 -37.08 13.04 -57.04
CA LEU A 247 -37.98 12.52 -56.00
C LEU A 247 -39.43 12.41 -56.49
N PHE A 248 -39.90 13.38 -57.28
CA PHE A 248 -41.27 13.47 -57.78
C PHE A 248 -41.37 13.04 -59.25
N THR A 249 -41.06 11.77 -59.55
CA THR A 249 -41.11 11.23 -60.92
C THR A 249 -42.50 10.69 -61.30
N SER A 250 -43.10 9.87 -60.43
CA SER A 250 -44.48 9.37 -60.57
C SER A 250 -45.03 9.05 -59.18
N ALA A 251 -46.36 8.92 -59.06
CA ALA A 251 -47.00 8.57 -57.78
C ALA A 251 -46.50 7.23 -57.23
N GLU A 252 -46.37 6.21 -58.09
CA GLU A 252 -45.86 4.88 -57.70
C GLU A 252 -44.40 4.94 -57.24
N GLU A 253 -43.52 5.60 -58.00
CA GLU A 253 -42.09 5.65 -57.67
C GLU A 253 -41.82 6.50 -56.42
N TYR A 254 -42.58 7.57 -56.23
CA TYR A 254 -42.52 8.42 -55.04
C TYR A 254 -42.90 7.65 -53.77
N THR A 255 -44.06 7.00 -53.78
CA THR A 255 -44.54 6.20 -52.63
C THR A 255 -43.62 5.02 -52.34
N LYS A 256 -43.17 4.33 -53.39
CA LYS A 256 -42.20 3.23 -53.28
C LYS A 256 -40.91 3.66 -52.59
N ARG A 257 -40.31 4.79 -52.99
CA ARG A 257 -39.05 5.25 -52.39
C ARG A 257 -39.14 5.57 -50.91
N PHE A 258 -40.22 6.24 -50.48
CA PHE A 258 -40.42 6.51 -49.06
C PHE A 258 -40.68 5.20 -48.30
N ASN A 259 -41.53 4.32 -48.82
CA ASN A 259 -41.82 3.04 -48.16
C ASN A 259 -40.60 2.11 -48.08
N GLU A 260 -39.74 2.07 -49.10
CA GLU A 260 -38.50 1.28 -49.11
C GLU A 260 -37.51 1.76 -48.05
N VAL A 261 -37.29 3.08 -47.95
CA VAL A 261 -36.38 3.64 -46.93
C VAL A 261 -36.95 3.44 -45.53
N PHE A 262 -38.25 3.69 -45.33
CA PHE A 262 -38.92 3.46 -44.05
C PHE A 262 -38.86 2.00 -43.61
N THR A 263 -39.22 1.06 -44.50
CA THR A 263 -39.17 -0.38 -44.20
C THR A 263 -37.74 -0.82 -43.91
N GLY A 264 -36.76 -0.29 -44.67
CA GLY A 264 -35.34 -0.54 -44.44
C GLY A 264 -34.86 -0.03 -43.07
N LEU A 265 -35.27 1.17 -42.66
CA LEU A 265 -34.97 1.74 -41.35
C LEU A 265 -35.54 0.87 -40.22
N HIS A 266 -36.81 0.50 -40.30
CA HIS A 266 -37.45 -0.32 -39.28
C HIS A 266 -36.83 -1.72 -39.20
N ALA A 267 -36.56 -2.36 -40.33
CA ALA A 267 -35.95 -3.69 -40.37
C ALA A 267 -34.52 -3.69 -39.81
N LEU A 268 -33.68 -2.73 -40.21
CA LEU A 268 -32.31 -2.62 -39.71
C LEU A 268 -32.25 -2.21 -38.24
N SER A 269 -33.16 -1.34 -37.78
CA SER A 269 -33.23 -0.99 -36.35
C SER A 269 -33.57 -2.22 -35.51
N ALA A 270 -34.60 -2.99 -35.92
CA ALA A 270 -34.99 -4.19 -35.19
C ALA A 270 -33.89 -5.27 -35.18
N ASP A 271 -33.20 -5.47 -36.30
CA ASP A 271 -32.07 -6.40 -36.38
C ASP A 271 -30.87 -5.94 -35.54
N LEU A 272 -30.58 -4.63 -35.53
CA LEU A 272 -29.53 -4.05 -34.70
C LEU A 272 -29.83 -4.23 -33.20
N ASP A 273 -31.07 -3.98 -32.79
CA ASP A 273 -31.50 -4.19 -31.41
C ASP A 273 -31.37 -5.66 -30.99
N ALA A 274 -31.74 -6.60 -31.86
CA ALA A 274 -31.58 -8.03 -31.61
C ALA A 274 -30.10 -8.41 -31.46
N LYS A 275 -29.22 -7.94 -32.35
CA LYS A 275 -27.78 -8.22 -32.26
C LYS A 275 -27.13 -7.56 -31.05
N MET A 276 -27.58 -6.37 -30.65
CA MET A 276 -27.12 -5.74 -29.41
C MET A 276 -27.50 -6.56 -28.18
N GLN A 277 -28.69 -7.17 -28.16
CA GLN A 277 -29.07 -8.11 -27.09
C GLN A 277 -28.17 -9.34 -27.08
N ASP A 278 -27.91 -9.93 -28.26
CA ASP A 278 -27.02 -11.10 -28.39
C ASP A 278 -25.58 -10.78 -27.94
N LEU A 279 -25.07 -9.60 -28.27
CA LEU A 279 -23.73 -9.14 -27.88
C LEU A 279 -23.63 -8.94 -26.36
N ASN A 280 -24.67 -8.36 -25.74
CA ASN A 280 -24.74 -8.17 -24.29
C ASN A 280 -24.92 -9.50 -23.53
N ALA A 281 -25.59 -10.48 -24.13
CA ALA A 281 -25.79 -11.81 -23.55
C ALA A 281 -24.57 -12.74 -23.76
N ASN A 282 -23.60 -12.35 -24.59
CA ASN A 282 -22.47 -13.20 -24.93
C ASN A 282 -21.49 -13.33 -23.74
N PRO A 283 -21.23 -14.56 -23.24
CA PRO A 283 -20.38 -14.78 -22.07
C PRO A 283 -18.90 -14.47 -22.32
N ALA A 284 -18.46 -14.32 -23.57
CA ALA A 284 -17.05 -14.16 -23.92
C ALA A 284 -16.39 -12.95 -23.23
N MET A 285 -17.10 -11.82 -23.15
CA MET A 285 -16.57 -10.61 -22.50
C MET A 285 -16.53 -10.74 -20.99
N GLU A 286 -17.52 -11.37 -20.36
CA GLU A 286 -17.52 -11.62 -18.93
C GLU A 286 -16.36 -12.56 -18.55
N GLN A 287 -16.16 -13.63 -19.32
CA GLN A 287 -15.06 -14.58 -19.12
C GLN A 287 -13.69 -13.90 -19.30
N LYS A 288 -13.52 -13.12 -20.36
CA LYS A 288 -12.29 -12.34 -20.61
C LYS A 288 -11.99 -11.38 -19.46
N ASN A 289 -12.99 -10.62 -19.02
CA ASN A 289 -12.82 -9.62 -17.96
C ASN A 289 -12.51 -10.27 -16.61
N ARG A 290 -13.15 -11.41 -16.30
CA ARG A 290 -12.87 -12.18 -15.09
C ARG A 290 -11.43 -12.70 -15.07
N ALA A 291 -10.98 -13.33 -16.15
CA ALA A 291 -9.60 -13.80 -16.26
C ALA A 291 -8.58 -12.65 -16.19
N ALA A 292 -8.88 -11.51 -16.83
CA ALA A 292 -8.03 -10.32 -16.75
C ALA A 292 -7.97 -9.72 -15.33
N GLN A 293 -9.09 -9.74 -14.60
CA GLN A 293 -9.15 -9.31 -13.20
C GLN A 293 -8.32 -10.22 -12.30
N GLU A 294 -8.46 -11.55 -12.45
CA GLU A 294 -7.68 -12.53 -11.68
C GLU A 294 -6.17 -12.35 -11.91
N ILE A 295 -5.74 -12.15 -13.17
CA ILE A 295 -4.34 -11.82 -13.49
C ILE A 295 -3.89 -10.55 -12.75
N GLY A 296 -4.73 -9.51 -12.74
CA GLY A 296 -4.44 -8.25 -12.05
C GLY A 296 -4.31 -8.42 -10.54
N ASP A 297 -5.19 -9.21 -9.93
CA ASP A 297 -5.19 -9.47 -8.49
C ASP A 297 -4.01 -10.34 -8.05
N VAL A 298 -3.64 -11.36 -8.84
CA VAL A 298 -2.43 -12.17 -8.57
C VAL A 298 -1.16 -11.32 -8.72
N LYS A 299 -1.05 -10.48 -9.75
CA LYS A 299 0.10 -9.56 -9.90
C LYS A 299 0.25 -8.62 -8.72
N ARG A 300 -0.85 -8.04 -8.22
CA ARG A 300 -0.82 -7.19 -7.02
C ARG A 300 -0.30 -7.95 -5.79
N LYS A 301 -0.74 -9.20 -5.60
CA LYS A 301 -0.25 -10.05 -4.50
C LYS A 301 1.25 -10.33 -4.63
N ILE A 302 1.74 -10.59 -5.84
CA ILE A 302 3.18 -10.76 -6.10
C ILE A 302 3.95 -9.48 -5.78
N ASP A 303 3.46 -8.32 -6.22
CA ASP A 303 4.10 -7.03 -5.94
C ASP A 303 4.15 -6.72 -4.44
N ASP A 304 3.08 -6.99 -3.70
CA ASP A 304 3.04 -6.79 -2.25
C ASP A 304 3.98 -7.76 -1.52
N LEU A 305 4.02 -9.03 -1.95
CA LEU A 305 4.95 -10.02 -1.41
C LEU A 305 6.42 -9.62 -1.67
N ASN A 306 6.75 -9.13 -2.87
CA ASN A 306 8.08 -8.60 -3.20
C ASN A 306 8.47 -7.41 -2.32
N ARG A 307 7.52 -6.52 -1.98
CA ARG A 307 7.77 -5.40 -1.07
C ARG A 307 8.02 -5.85 0.37
N GLU A 308 7.32 -6.87 0.83
CA GLU A 308 7.57 -7.47 2.14
C GLU A 308 8.96 -8.10 2.20
N GLU A 309 9.38 -8.77 1.12
CA GLU A 309 10.70 -9.35 1.01
C GLU A 309 11.82 -8.29 0.99
N GLU A 310 11.61 -7.17 0.31
CA GLU A 310 12.60 -6.08 0.32
C GLU A 310 12.78 -5.51 1.72
N LYS A 311 11.68 -5.28 2.47
CA LYS A 311 11.75 -4.87 3.87
C LYS A 311 12.45 -5.90 4.75
N ARG A 312 12.26 -7.19 4.48
CA ARG A 312 12.97 -8.26 5.19
C ARG A 312 14.47 -8.20 4.94
N LYS A 313 14.90 -7.99 3.69
CA LYS A 313 16.32 -7.83 3.34
C LYS A 313 16.94 -6.60 3.99
N GLU A 314 16.24 -5.46 4.00
CA GLU A 314 16.68 -4.26 4.70
C GLU A 314 16.87 -4.51 6.21
N ARG A 315 15.91 -5.19 6.84
CA ARG A 315 16.01 -5.62 8.25
C ARG A 315 17.22 -6.51 8.47
N LEU A 316 17.44 -7.52 7.63
CA LEU A 316 18.61 -8.40 7.74
C LEU A 316 19.94 -7.66 7.60
N SER A 317 20.02 -6.69 6.68
CA SER A 317 21.21 -5.83 6.56
C SER A 317 21.46 -5.06 7.87
N SER A 318 20.42 -4.44 8.44
CA SER A 318 20.57 -3.72 9.71
C SER A 318 20.93 -4.63 10.89
N LEU A 319 20.44 -5.87 10.91
CA LEU A 319 20.81 -6.86 11.93
C LEU A 319 22.28 -7.28 11.80
N ALA A 320 22.78 -7.44 10.57
CA ALA A 320 24.18 -7.75 10.31
C ALA A 320 25.11 -6.61 10.76
N GLU A 321 24.78 -5.37 10.45
CA GLU A 321 25.49 -4.17 10.95
C GLU A 321 25.48 -4.11 12.47
N ARG A 322 24.33 -4.36 13.10
CA ARG A 322 24.21 -4.38 14.56
C ARG A 322 25.05 -5.49 15.19
N LYS A 323 25.06 -6.68 14.58
CA LYS A 323 25.89 -7.81 15.02
C LYS A 323 27.37 -7.46 14.96
N GLU A 324 27.83 -6.81 13.90
CA GLU A 324 29.22 -6.36 13.76
C GLU A 324 29.59 -5.35 14.85
N SER A 325 28.73 -4.35 15.10
CA SER A 325 28.91 -3.39 16.19
C SER A 325 28.99 -4.05 17.57
N VAL A 326 28.10 -5.01 17.87
CA VAL A 326 28.11 -5.74 19.16
C VAL A 326 29.39 -6.57 19.31
N LEU A 327 29.90 -7.18 18.23
CA LEU A 327 31.16 -7.92 18.25
C LEU A 327 32.37 -7.01 18.49
N GLU A 328 32.37 -5.81 17.90
CA GLU A 328 33.41 -4.80 18.14
C GLU A 328 33.40 -4.31 19.59
N ASP A 329 32.21 -3.99 20.13
CA ASP A 329 32.03 -3.59 21.52
C ASP A 329 32.45 -4.70 22.50
N LEU A 330 32.12 -5.95 22.18
CA LEU A 330 32.56 -7.12 22.94
C LEU A 330 34.08 -7.27 22.92
N LYS A 331 34.72 -7.15 21.74
CA LYS A 331 36.19 -7.22 21.61
C LYS A 331 36.88 -6.12 22.41
N LYS A 332 36.34 -4.90 22.37
CA LYS A 332 36.84 -3.77 23.13
C LYS A 332 36.73 -4.01 24.63
N SER A 333 35.56 -4.44 25.12
CA SER A 333 35.34 -4.73 26.53
C SER A 333 36.24 -5.84 27.05
N PHE A 334 36.46 -6.90 26.25
CA PHE A 334 37.43 -7.95 26.57
C PHE A 334 38.87 -7.45 26.65
N SER A 335 39.30 -6.60 25.71
CA SER A 335 40.66 -6.06 25.68
C SER A 335 40.92 -5.11 26.86
N GLU A 336 39.94 -4.28 27.20
CA GLU A 336 39.99 -3.42 28.39
C GLU A 336 40.06 -4.24 29.69
N PHE A 337 39.33 -5.36 29.77
CA PHE A 337 39.35 -6.26 30.92
C PHE A 337 40.67 -7.04 31.04
N ALA A 338 41.23 -7.53 29.92
CA ALA A 338 42.45 -8.33 29.88
C ALA A 338 43.72 -7.48 30.06
N GLY A 339 43.68 -6.19 29.70
CA GLY A 339 44.85 -5.30 29.73
C GLY A 339 45.84 -5.52 28.57
N GLU A 340 45.46 -6.33 27.58
CA GLU A 340 46.20 -6.64 26.36
C GLU A 340 45.21 -6.72 25.18
N GLU A 341 45.69 -6.49 23.95
CA GLU A 341 44.84 -6.59 22.76
C GLU A 341 44.49 -8.07 22.52
N THR A 342 43.24 -8.43 22.80
CA THR A 342 42.77 -9.81 22.68
C THR A 342 41.99 -10.02 21.38
N ASP A 343 42.39 -11.00 20.58
CA ASP A 343 41.60 -11.51 19.47
C ASP A 343 40.57 -12.53 19.98
N LEU A 344 39.29 -12.20 19.82
CA LEU A 344 38.20 -13.13 20.07
C LEU A 344 38.19 -14.17 18.95
N VAL A 345 38.68 -15.37 19.23
CA VAL A 345 38.48 -16.54 18.37
C VAL A 345 37.03 -16.97 18.51
N MET A 346 36.19 -16.55 17.57
CA MET A 346 34.81 -16.96 17.48
C MET A 346 34.74 -18.24 16.65
N ASP A 347 34.32 -19.35 17.26
CA ASP A 347 34.03 -20.59 16.54
C ASP A 347 32.97 -20.30 15.46
N GLY A 348 33.32 -20.52 14.19
CA GLY A 348 32.42 -20.34 13.05
C GLY A 348 33.00 -19.63 11.83
N LYS A 349 34.24 -19.12 11.86
CA LYS A 349 34.98 -18.82 10.62
C LYS A 349 35.88 -19.99 10.28
N GLU A 350 35.46 -20.75 9.28
CA GLU A 350 36.25 -21.76 8.57
C GLU A 350 37.66 -21.23 8.27
N GLN A 351 38.66 -22.07 8.53
CA GLN A 351 39.99 -21.99 7.92
C GLN A 351 39.94 -22.47 6.47
#